data_AF-A0A099XRS9-F1
#
_entry.id   AF-A0A099XRS9-F1
#
_cell.length_a   1.000
_cell.length_b   1.000
_cell.length_c   1.000
_cell.angle_alpha   90.00
_cell.angle_beta   90.00
_cell.angle_gamma   90.00
#
_symmetry.space_group_name_H-M   'P 1'
#
loop_
_entity.id
_entity.type
_entity.pdbx_description
1 polymer ?
#
loop_
_entity_poly.entity_id
_entity_poly.type
_entity_poly.pdbx_seq_one_letter_code
_entity_poly.pdbx_strand_id
1 'polypeptide(L)'
;MKINKSNYEFYKKVFKVIWEFQAPYYGMNSYSPTSPINVLESWEKENESIARRGLKEGLRDSLTGLNHFTDESKIELNESLISENLPSLNILTSQIKNVPKRVLKNGKIKNINEYYIIKEILCDLEYEITESERNELNSLYEEYEFGK
;
A
#
# COMPACT_ATOMS: atom_id res chain seq x y z
N MET A 1 -4.94 5.79 -3.57
CA MET A 1 -5.70 4.52 -3.68
C MET A 1 -7.18 4.79 -3.96
N LYS A 2 -7.73 4.23 -5.04
CA LYS A 2 -9.16 4.34 -5.42
C LYS A 2 -9.80 2.95 -5.36
N ILE A 3 -10.68 2.73 -4.37
CA ILE A 3 -11.43 1.48 -4.22
C ILE A 3 -12.81 1.64 -4.85
N ASN A 4 -13.17 0.73 -5.74
CA ASN A 4 -14.43 0.67 -6.46
C ASN A 4 -14.98 -0.77 -6.41
N LYS A 5 -16.10 -1.03 -7.11
CA LYS A 5 -16.73 -2.36 -7.07
C LYS A 5 -15.85 -3.47 -7.67
N SER A 6 -15.10 -3.17 -8.73
CA SER A 6 -14.33 -4.19 -9.46
C SER A 6 -13.03 -4.58 -8.77
N ASN A 7 -12.51 -3.75 -7.87
CA ASN A 7 -11.27 -4.04 -7.11
C ASN A 7 -11.49 -4.19 -5.59
N TYR A 8 -12.74 -4.19 -5.13
CA TYR A 8 -13.08 -4.24 -3.72
C TYR A 8 -12.54 -5.50 -3.03
N GLU A 9 -12.84 -6.69 -3.57
CA GLU A 9 -12.41 -7.97 -3.00
C GLU A 9 -10.89 -8.11 -2.95
N PHE A 10 -10.20 -7.59 -3.97
CA PHE A 10 -8.75 -7.53 -4.00
C PHE A 10 -8.20 -6.72 -2.82
N TYR A 11 -8.69 -5.50 -2.63
CA TYR A 11 -8.25 -4.66 -1.52
C TYR A 11 -8.69 -5.19 -0.15
N LYS A 12 -9.83 -5.88 -0.06
CA LYS A 12 -10.28 -6.57 1.15
C LYS A 12 -9.29 -7.67 1.53
N LYS A 13 -8.82 -8.46 0.55
CA LYS A 13 -7.79 -9.48 0.75
C LYS A 13 -6.47 -8.86 1.24
N VAL A 14 -6.02 -7.78 0.62
CA VAL A 14 -4.83 -7.02 1.08
C VAL A 14 -5.00 -6.56 2.53
N PHE A 15 -6.16 -5.98 2.86
CA PHE A 15 -6.43 -5.49 4.21
C PHE A 15 -6.40 -6.61 5.24
N LYS A 16 -6.99 -7.76 4.90
CA LYS A 16 -7.00 -8.95 5.75
C LYS A 16 -5.59 -9.43 6.08
N VAL A 17 -4.72 -9.60 5.09
CA VAL A 17 -3.34 -10.05 5.31
C VAL A 17 -2.57 -9.09 6.21
N ILE A 18 -2.68 -7.78 5.95
CA ILE A 18 -2.01 -6.77 6.77
C ILE A 18 -2.56 -6.78 8.21
N TRP A 19 -3.87 -6.85 8.38
CA TRP A 19 -4.49 -6.88 9.71
C TRP A 19 -4.08 -8.14 10.49
N GLU A 20 -4.15 -9.31 9.87
CA GLU A 20 -3.81 -10.58 10.52
C GLU A 20 -2.35 -10.62 10.96
N PHE A 21 -1.46 -10.00 10.18
CA PHE A 21 -0.07 -9.79 10.56
C PHE A 21 0.08 -8.78 11.71
N GLN A 22 -0.65 -7.67 11.68
CA GLN A 22 -0.52 -6.58 12.66
C GLN A 22 -1.13 -6.88 14.03
N ALA A 23 -2.28 -7.56 14.09
CA ALA A 23 -3.03 -7.71 15.33
C ALA A 23 -2.22 -8.37 16.46
N PRO A 24 -1.41 -9.42 16.22
CA PRO A 24 -0.54 -10.01 17.25
C PRO A 24 0.45 -9.02 17.85
N TYR A 25 1.02 -8.10 17.06
CA TYR A 25 1.93 -7.06 17.57
C TYR A 25 1.23 -6.06 18.50
N TYR A 26 -0.08 -5.91 18.37
CA TYR A 26 -0.92 -5.10 19.26
C TYR A 26 -1.54 -5.91 20.41
N GLY A 27 -1.20 -7.19 20.57
CA GLY A 27 -1.81 -8.07 21.57
C GLY A 27 -3.30 -8.34 21.31
N MET A 28 -3.75 -8.21 20.06
CA MET A 28 -5.13 -8.40 19.65
C MET A 28 -5.33 -9.75 18.97
N ASN A 29 -6.52 -10.33 19.12
CA ASN A 29 -6.95 -11.48 18.34
C ASN A 29 -7.44 -11.01 16.96
N SER A 30 -6.73 -11.39 15.89
CA SER A 30 -7.07 -11.05 14.50
C SER A 30 -8.51 -11.46 14.10
N TYR A 31 -9.06 -12.48 14.76
CA TYR A 31 -10.36 -13.08 14.48
C TYR A 31 -11.46 -12.72 15.49
N SER A 32 -11.23 -11.74 16.38
CA SER A 32 -12.26 -11.25 17.30
C SER A 32 -13.53 -10.84 16.52
N PRO A 33 -14.75 -11.00 17.07
CA PRO A 33 -15.98 -10.47 16.47
C PRO A 33 -15.92 -8.96 16.17
N THR A 34 -15.08 -8.23 16.90
CA THR A 34 -14.83 -6.79 16.70
C THR A 34 -13.60 -6.51 15.84
N SER A 35 -13.04 -7.51 15.15
CA SER A 35 -11.92 -7.30 14.25
C SER A 35 -12.35 -6.36 13.11
N PRO A 36 -11.45 -5.52 12.59
CA PRO A 36 -11.74 -4.67 11.44
C PRO A 36 -12.29 -5.44 10.23
N ILE A 37 -11.90 -6.71 10.05
CA ILE A 37 -12.42 -7.57 8.98
C ILE A 37 -13.88 -7.93 9.21
N ASN A 38 -14.25 -8.34 10.43
CA ASN A 38 -15.63 -8.69 10.76
C ASN A 38 -16.56 -7.45 10.75
N VAL A 39 -16.05 -6.29 11.17
CA VAL A 39 -16.76 -5.00 11.05
C VAL A 39 -16.96 -4.62 9.58
N LEU A 40 -15.95 -4.86 8.73
CA LEU A 40 -16.10 -4.59 7.31
C LEU A 40 -17.17 -5.49 6.67
N GLU A 41 -17.21 -6.77 7.03
CA GLU A 41 -18.23 -7.72 6.57
C GLU A 41 -19.65 -7.37 7.01
N SER A 42 -19.83 -6.72 8.18
CA SER A 42 -21.15 -6.23 8.58
C SER A 42 -21.57 -5.03 7.72
N TRP A 43 -20.66 -4.09 7.46
CA TRP A 43 -20.92 -2.96 6.57
C TRP A 43 -21.24 -3.36 5.14
N GLU A 44 -20.65 -4.45 4.64
CA GLU A 44 -20.96 -5.00 3.31
C GLU A 44 -22.45 -5.38 3.17
N LYS A 45 -23.04 -5.92 4.24
CA LYS A 45 -24.45 -6.33 4.28
C LYS A 45 -25.40 -5.14 4.40
N GLU A 46 -24.96 -4.09 5.08
CA GLU A 46 -25.78 -2.89 5.31
C GLU A 46 -25.72 -1.91 4.14
N ASN A 47 -24.51 -1.57 3.70
CA ASN A 47 -24.29 -0.53 2.70
C ASN A 47 -22.91 -0.66 2.03
N GLU A 48 -22.91 -1.08 0.78
CA GLU A 48 -21.70 -1.25 -0.04
C GLU A 48 -20.83 0.03 -0.11
N SER A 49 -21.44 1.22 -0.08
CA SER A 49 -20.69 2.48 -0.09
C SER A 49 -19.99 2.76 1.23
N ILE A 50 -20.59 2.38 2.36
CA ILE A 50 -19.96 2.47 3.67
C ILE A 50 -18.80 1.48 3.74
N ALA A 51 -19.00 0.25 3.29
CA ALA A 51 -17.96 -0.78 3.25
C ALA A 51 -16.74 -0.33 2.44
N ARG A 52 -16.93 0.17 1.21
CA ARG A 52 -15.82 0.70 0.39
C ARG A 52 -15.06 1.84 1.07
N ARG A 53 -15.77 2.77 1.73
CA ARG A 53 -15.13 3.86 2.47
C ARG A 53 -14.36 3.33 3.68
N GLY A 54 -14.96 2.41 4.43
CA GLY A 54 -14.36 1.75 5.58
C GLY A 54 -13.08 1.01 5.23
N LEU A 55 -13.11 0.19 4.17
CA LEU A 55 -11.94 -0.53 3.66
C LEU A 55 -10.82 0.43 3.27
N LYS A 56 -11.15 1.54 2.60
CA LYS A 56 -10.16 2.53 2.18
C LYS A 56 -9.44 3.16 3.37
N GLU A 57 -10.19 3.61 4.39
CA GLU A 57 -9.59 4.22 5.57
C GLU A 57 -8.85 3.18 6.42
N GLY A 58 -9.39 1.97 6.60
CA GLY A 58 -8.73 0.88 7.32
C GLY A 58 -7.38 0.50 6.70
N LEU A 59 -7.32 0.32 5.38
CA LEU A 59 -6.06 0.10 4.67
C LEU A 59 -5.08 1.26 4.83
N ARG A 60 -5.59 2.49 4.78
CA ARG A 60 -4.77 3.68 4.96
C ARG A 60 -4.12 3.71 6.34
N ASP A 61 -4.90 3.43 7.37
CA ASP A 61 -4.44 3.41 8.76
C ASP A 61 -3.46 2.26 8.98
N SER A 62 -3.79 1.06 8.53
CA SER A 62 -2.90 -0.10 8.61
C SER A 62 -1.56 0.16 7.94
N LEU A 63 -1.55 0.65 6.69
CA LEU A 63 -0.32 0.93 5.95
C LEU A 63 0.47 2.12 6.54
N THR A 64 -0.20 3.04 7.22
CA THR A 64 0.49 4.11 7.98
C THR A 64 1.12 3.58 9.27
N GLY A 65 0.44 2.66 9.96
CA GLY A 65 0.91 2.01 11.18
C GLY A 65 2.21 1.23 10.99
N LEU A 66 2.49 0.77 9.78
CA LEU A 66 3.75 0.08 9.44
C LEU A 66 5.00 0.93 9.61
N ASN A 67 4.88 2.26 9.74
CA ASN A 67 6.03 3.10 10.08
C ASN A 67 6.61 2.75 11.47
N HIS A 68 5.84 2.10 12.34
CA HIS A 68 6.29 1.66 13.66
C HIS A 68 6.92 0.26 13.66
N PHE A 69 6.88 -0.45 12.53
CA PHE A 69 7.41 -1.79 12.40
C PHE A 69 8.92 -1.75 12.08
N THR A 70 9.66 -2.73 12.59
CA THR A 70 11.07 -2.94 12.24
C THR A 70 11.20 -3.33 10.76
N ASP A 71 12.39 -3.19 10.19
CA ASP A 71 12.62 -3.56 8.80
C ASP A 71 12.45 -5.08 8.59
N GLU A 72 12.88 -5.89 9.57
CA GLU A 72 12.62 -7.35 9.59
C GLU A 72 11.12 -7.66 9.52
N SER A 73 10.30 -7.00 10.35
CA SER A 73 8.85 -7.24 10.35
C SER A 73 8.20 -6.78 9.04
N LYS A 74 8.72 -5.73 8.41
CA LYS A 74 8.24 -5.28 7.09
C LYS A 74 8.62 -6.27 5.99
N ILE A 75 9.79 -6.89 6.06
CA ILE A 75 10.21 -7.95 5.14
C ILE A 75 9.27 -9.14 5.27
N GLU A 76 8.99 -9.61 6.48
CA GLU A 76 8.08 -10.73 6.75
C GLU A 76 6.65 -10.46 6.24
N LEU A 77 6.12 -9.25 6.48
CA LEU A 77 4.84 -8.84 5.93
C LEU A 77 4.87 -8.80 4.39
N ASN A 78 5.95 -8.30 3.80
CA ASN A 78 6.10 -8.24 2.35
C ASN A 78 6.14 -9.65 1.73
N GLU A 79 6.85 -10.59 2.36
CA GLU A 79 6.86 -12.01 1.95
C GLU A 79 5.47 -12.63 2.06
N SER A 80 4.73 -12.33 3.14
CA SER A 80 3.35 -12.79 3.33
C SER A 80 2.43 -12.30 2.20
N LEU A 81 2.51 -11.01 1.84
CA LEU A 81 1.76 -10.44 0.71
C LEU A 81 2.10 -11.12 -0.62
N ILE A 82 3.40 -11.27 -0.92
CA ILE A 82 3.86 -11.88 -2.18
C ILE A 82 3.42 -13.35 -2.27
N SER A 83 3.49 -14.10 -1.15
CA SER A 83 3.05 -15.51 -1.11
C SER A 83 1.58 -15.69 -1.46
N GLU A 84 0.77 -14.66 -1.24
CA GLU A 84 -0.65 -14.60 -1.55
C GLU A 84 -0.97 -14.03 -2.95
N ASN A 85 0.05 -13.81 -3.78
CA ASN A 85 -0.02 -13.11 -5.07
C ASN A 85 -0.60 -11.69 -4.95
N LEU A 86 -0.26 -10.98 -3.87
CA LEU A 86 -0.64 -9.59 -3.64
C LEU A 86 0.55 -8.65 -3.91
N PRO A 87 0.32 -7.35 -4.17
CA PRO A 87 1.39 -6.40 -4.38
C PRO A 87 2.31 -6.29 -3.17
N SER A 88 3.57 -5.94 -3.43
CA SER A 88 4.56 -5.64 -2.41
C SER A 88 4.09 -4.52 -1.48
N LEU A 89 4.70 -4.47 -0.30
CA LEU A 89 4.43 -3.40 0.65
C LEU A 89 4.81 -2.01 0.11
N ASN A 90 5.83 -1.94 -0.74
CA ASN A 90 6.25 -0.72 -1.42
C ASN A 90 5.18 -0.22 -2.40
N ILE A 91 4.62 -1.09 -3.25
CA ILE A 91 3.51 -0.75 -4.15
C ILE A 91 2.32 -0.24 -3.32
N LEU A 92 1.91 -0.96 -2.28
CA LEU A 92 0.77 -0.59 -1.45
C LEU A 92 0.96 0.75 -0.73
N THR A 93 2.13 0.98 -0.14
CA THR A 93 2.43 2.24 0.55
C THR A 93 2.58 3.42 -0.42
N SER A 94 3.05 3.19 -1.66
CA SER A 94 3.14 4.23 -2.69
C SER A 94 1.77 4.85 -3.00
N GLN A 95 0.73 4.01 -3.06
CA GLN A 95 -0.64 4.41 -3.40
C GLN A 95 -1.30 5.28 -2.32
N ILE A 96 -0.76 5.28 -1.10
CA ILE A 96 -1.22 6.10 0.04
C ILE A 96 -0.35 7.34 0.19
N LYS A 97 0.97 7.18 0.13
CA LYS A 97 1.93 8.26 0.41
C LYS A 97 2.06 9.25 -0.75
N ASN A 98 1.36 9.03 -1.87
CA ASN A 98 1.43 9.81 -3.12
C ASN A 98 2.89 10.09 -3.51
N VAL A 99 3.76 9.09 -3.36
CA VAL A 99 5.20 9.25 -3.52
C VAL A 99 5.56 9.75 -4.92
N PRO A 100 5.01 9.19 -6.01
CA PRO A 100 5.26 9.71 -7.37
C PRO A 100 4.97 11.20 -7.49
N LYS A 101 3.77 11.62 -7.08
CA LYS A 101 3.37 13.04 -7.13
C LYS A 101 4.28 13.93 -6.30
N ARG A 102 4.75 13.46 -5.15
CA ARG A 102 5.66 14.23 -4.30
C ARG A 102 7.06 14.31 -4.91
N VAL A 103 7.57 13.22 -5.46
CA VAL A 103 8.88 13.17 -6.14
C VAL A 103 8.87 14.10 -7.36
N LEU A 104 7.84 14.00 -8.21
CA LEU A 104 7.63 14.91 -9.34
C LEU A 104 7.54 16.38 -8.88
N LYS A 105 6.69 16.67 -7.88
CA LYS A 105 6.56 18.04 -7.35
C LYS A 105 7.87 18.61 -6.82
N ASN A 106 8.67 17.78 -6.16
CA ASN A 106 9.92 18.21 -5.53
C ASN A 106 11.13 18.14 -6.48
N GLY A 107 10.98 17.49 -7.63
CA GLY A 107 12.06 17.25 -8.60
C GLY A 107 13.24 16.45 -8.04
N LYS A 108 13.04 15.58 -7.04
CA LYS A 108 14.09 14.70 -6.51
C LYS A 108 13.57 13.54 -5.68
N ILE A 109 14.32 12.45 -5.68
CA ILE A 109 14.18 11.32 -4.73
C ILE A 109 15.00 11.65 -3.48
N LYS A 110 14.37 11.68 -2.30
CA LYS A 110 15.04 12.19 -1.09
C LYS A 110 15.76 11.12 -0.26
N ASN A 111 15.35 9.86 -0.40
CA ASN A 111 15.85 8.76 0.41
C ASN A 111 15.60 7.40 -0.25
N ILE A 112 16.22 6.37 0.31
CA ILE A 112 16.21 5.00 -0.21
C ILE A 112 14.79 4.40 -0.30
N ASN A 113 13.86 4.81 0.57
CA ASN A 113 12.48 4.35 0.53
C ASN A 113 11.73 4.93 -0.68
N GLU A 114 11.91 6.22 -0.97
CA GLU A 114 11.36 6.81 -2.19
C GLU A 114 12.00 6.17 -3.43
N TYR A 115 13.30 5.87 -3.41
CA TYR A 115 13.98 5.17 -4.49
C TYR A 115 13.33 3.81 -4.83
N TYR A 116 13.14 2.93 -3.84
CA TYR A 116 12.53 1.62 -4.10
C TYR A 116 11.08 1.72 -4.58
N ILE A 117 10.32 2.69 -4.05
CA ILE A 117 8.95 2.94 -4.51
C ILE A 117 8.94 3.39 -5.98
N ILE A 118 9.81 4.33 -6.37
CA ILE A 118 9.88 4.79 -7.77
C ILE A 118 10.36 3.66 -8.69
N LYS A 119 11.36 2.88 -8.27
CA LYS A 119 11.84 1.71 -9.02
C LYS A 119 10.71 0.73 -9.33
N GLU A 120 9.93 0.35 -8.33
CA GLU A 120 8.82 -0.58 -8.51
C GLU A 120 7.73 -0.02 -9.42
N ILE A 121 7.41 1.27 -9.32
CA ILE A 121 6.42 1.93 -10.19
C ILE A 121 6.90 1.99 -11.64
N LEU A 122 8.19 2.23 -11.86
CA LEU A 122 8.77 2.22 -13.20
C LEU A 122 8.77 0.82 -13.82
N CYS A 123 8.93 -0.23 -13.01
CA CYS A 123 8.80 -1.63 -13.44
C CYS A 123 7.33 -2.07 -13.63
N ASP A 124 6.39 -1.47 -12.91
CA ASP A 124 4.96 -1.78 -13.01
C ASP A 124 4.29 -1.03 -14.18
N LEU A 125 3.98 -1.76 -15.24
CA LEU A 125 3.31 -1.23 -16.43
C LEU A 125 1.81 -0.96 -16.20
N GLU A 126 1.21 -1.51 -15.14
CA GLU A 126 -0.21 -1.33 -14.82
C GLU A 126 -0.43 -0.14 -13.87
N TYR A 127 0.64 0.44 -13.31
CA TYR A 127 0.54 1.63 -12.46
C TYR A 127 0.06 2.86 -13.26
N GLU A 128 -1.05 3.46 -12.83
CA GLU A 128 -1.67 4.62 -13.50
C GLU A 128 -0.85 5.92 -13.32
N ILE A 129 0.09 6.16 -14.24
CA ILE A 129 0.78 7.44 -14.46
C ILE A 129 0.83 7.75 -15.97
N THR A 130 0.88 9.03 -16.32
CA THR A 130 1.06 9.44 -17.72
C THR A 130 2.46 9.10 -18.22
N GLU A 131 2.63 9.00 -19.54
CA GLU A 131 3.94 8.78 -20.16
C GLU A 131 4.94 9.89 -19.81
N SER A 132 4.47 11.14 -19.73
CA SER A 132 5.28 12.27 -19.28
C SER A 132 5.77 12.11 -17.85
N GLU A 133 4.87 11.75 -16.92
CA GLU A 133 5.24 11.50 -15.51
C GLU A 133 6.20 10.31 -15.41
N ARG A 134 6.01 9.26 -16.21
CA ARG A 134 6.89 8.09 -16.24
C ARG A 134 8.30 8.47 -16.70
N ASN A 135 8.42 9.26 -17.75
CA ASN A 135 9.72 9.74 -18.24
C ASN A 135 10.44 10.60 -17.20
N GLU A 136 9.72 11.52 -16.55
CA GLU A 136 10.28 12.40 -15.51
C GLU A 136 10.73 11.60 -14.28
N LEU A 137 9.93 10.63 -13.82
CA LEU A 137 10.33 9.72 -12.75
C LEU A 137 11.54 8.87 -13.11
N ASN A 138 11.66 8.43 -14.36
CA ASN A 138 12.83 7.71 -14.85
C ASN A 138 14.10 8.57 -14.77
N SER A 139 14.02 9.83 -15.19
CA SER A 139 15.15 10.76 -15.08
C SER A 139 15.57 10.99 -13.62
N LEU A 140 14.61 11.21 -12.71
CA LEU A 140 14.89 11.38 -11.28
C LEU A 140 15.43 10.10 -10.62
N TYR A 141 15.03 8.94 -11.12
CA TYR A 141 15.55 7.63 -10.71
C TYR A 141 17.02 7.47 -11.13
N GLU A 142 17.35 7.76 -12.39
CA GLU A 142 18.72 7.72 -12.90
C GLU A 142 19.64 8.72 -12.18
N GLU A 143 19.16 9.94 -11.91
CA GLU A 143 19.89 10.96 -11.13
C GLU A 143 20.26 10.43 -9.74
N TYR A 144 19.31 9.79 -9.05
CA TYR A 144 19.58 9.22 -7.72
C TYR A 144 20.53 8.01 -7.77
N GLU A 145 20.40 7.13 -8.78
CA GLU A 145 21.21 5.91 -8.90
C GLU A 145 22.65 6.20 -9.33
N PHE A 146 22.84 7.18 -10.22
CA PHE A 146 24.14 7.46 -10.85
C PHE A 146 24.75 8.80 -10.46
N GLY A 147 24.05 9.63 -9.66
CA GLY A 147 24.56 10.89 -9.12
C GLY A 147 24.82 11.98 -10.16
N LYS A 148 24.03 12.03 -11.24
CA LYS A 148 24.15 13.02 -12.31
C LYS A 148 23.26 14.23 -12.08
#